data_AF-A0A3S0UNA8-F1
#
_entry.id   AF-A0A3S0UNA8-F1
#
_cell.length_a   1.000
_cell.length_b   1.000
_cell.length_c   1.000
_cell.angle_alpha   90.00
_cell.angle_beta   90.00
_cell.angle_gamma   90.00
#
_symmetry.space_group_name_H-M   'P 1'
#
loop_
_entity.id
_entity.type
_entity.pdbx_description
1 polymer ?
#
loop_
_entity_poly.entity_id
_entity_poly.type
_entity_poly.pdbx_seq_one_letter_code
_entity_poly.pdbx_strand_id
1 'polypeptide(L)'
;MRFWTRTVAVTAASLLALTGCATGGEEAATSSSHGGHAGHAMDGGPAPEGIEPAADPAHPVDTEVTLMADHMPGMEGAAATVVGAYETTAYSVDYRPTTGGPEVTDHKWVVQEELEDAGAERLPDGAAVTLAADHMPGMQGAEGTVHSSTDETVYMVDYESDGMRMRNHKWVVESEIASAG
;
A
#
# COMPACT_ATOMS: atom_id res chain seq x y z
N MET A 1 -36.21 -57.98 11.13
CA MET A 1 -37.42 -58.06 11.97
C MET A 1 -37.08 -57.53 13.35
N ARG A 2 -37.79 -56.46 13.74
CA ARG A 2 -38.22 -55.95 15.07
C ARG A 2 -37.52 -56.57 16.31
N PHE A 3 -37.05 -55.78 17.28
CA PHE A 3 -37.80 -55.16 18.41
C PHE A 3 -36.70 -54.67 19.39
N TRP A 4 -36.79 -53.69 20.29
CA TRP A 4 -37.79 -52.71 20.73
C TRP A 4 -37.07 -51.77 21.72
N THR A 5 -37.60 -50.57 21.87
CA THR A 5 -37.27 -49.44 22.76
C THR A 5 -36.95 -49.77 24.23
N ARG A 6 -36.18 -48.89 24.91
CA ARG A 6 -36.72 -47.87 25.85
C ARG A 6 -35.60 -47.07 26.54
N THR A 7 -35.88 -45.77 26.64
CA THR A 7 -35.21 -44.70 27.40
C THR A 7 -35.13 -44.99 28.90
N VAL A 8 -34.02 -44.61 29.55
CA VAL A 8 -34.00 -44.11 30.94
C VAL A 8 -32.93 -43.01 31.04
N ALA A 9 -33.34 -41.84 31.53
CA ALA A 9 -32.47 -40.75 31.95
C ALA A 9 -32.23 -40.87 33.47
N VAL A 10 -30.99 -40.63 33.94
CA VAL A 10 -30.70 -40.22 35.32
C VAL A 10 -29.54 -39.23 35.30
N THR A 11 -29.78 -38.10 35.94
CA THR A 11 -28.90 -36.94 36.14
C THR A 11 -27.85 -37.18 37.23
N ALA A 12 -26.65 -36.62 37.07
CA ALA A 12 -25.73 -36.35 38.17
C ALA A 12 -25.24 -34.90 38.08
N ALA A 13 -25.61 -34.10 39.08
CA ALA A 13 -25.15 -32.75 39.29
C ALA A 13 -23.72 -32.76 39.83
N SER A 14 -22.87 -31.85 39.33
CA SER A 14 -21.58 -31.54 39.96
C SER A 14 -21.45 -30.01 40.02
N LEU A 15 -21.62 -29.50 41.23
CA LEU A 15 -21.36 -28.12 41.62
C LEU A 15 -19.85 -27.93 41.83
N LEU A 16 -19.23 -27.07 41.04
CA LEU A 16 -17.92 -26.47 41.35
C LEU A 16 -18.13 -24.97 41.42
N ALA A 17 -18.16 -24.46 42.65
CA ALA A 17 -18.11 -23.04 42.94
C ALA A 17 -16.64 -22.60 42.85
N LEU A 18 -16.33 -21.70 41.91
CA LEU A 18 -15.12 -20.91 41.93
C LEU A 18 -15.54 -19.45 42.07
N THR A 19 -15.30 -18.91 43.25
CA THR A 19 -15.43 -17.49 43.55
C THR A 19 -14.13 -16.82 43.13
N GLY A 20 -14.21 -15.94 42.15
CA GLY A 20 -13.08 -15.15 41.68
C GLY A 20 -13.57 -13.75 41.37
N CYS A 21 -13.46 -12.85 42.35
CA CYS A 21 -13.72 -11.43 42.16
C CYS A 21 -12.47 -10.78 41.56
N ALA A 22 -12.57 -10.26 40.35
CA ALA A 22 -11.71 -9.18 39.87
C ALA A 22 -12.57 -8.25 39.01
N THR A 23 -12.87 -7.10 39.61
CA THR A 23 -13.31 -5.81 39.07
C THR A 23 -13.95 -5.75 37.68
N GLY A 24 -15.17 -5.18 37.65
CA GLY A 24 -15.90 -4.86 36.43
C GLY A 24 -15.22 -3.78 35.58
N GLY A 25 -15.60 -3.83 34.30
CA GLY A 25 -15.36 -2.84 33.28
C GLY A 25 -16.23 -3.20 32.08
N GLU A 26 -17.45 -2.67 32.05
CA GLU A 26 -18.14 -2.42 30.79
C GLU A 26 -17.32 -1.36 30.04
N GLU A 27 -16.76 -1.72 28.90
CA GLU A 27 -16.28 -0.76 27.91
C GLU A 27 -16.93 -1.14 26.58
N ALA A 28 -17.78 -0.24 26.14
CA ALA A 28 -18.34 -0.21 24.81
C ALA A 28 -17.24 0.04 23.78
N ALA A 29 -17.47 -0.47 22.57
CA ALA A 29 -16.99 0.05 21.30
C ALA A 29 -15.51 0.44 21.20
N THR A 30 -14.75 -0.38 20.49
CA THR A 30 -13.96 0.19 19.38
C THR A 30 -14.00 -0.79 18.21
N SER A 31 -15.02 -0.64 17.37
CA SER A 31 -14.84 -0.91 15.94
C SER A 31 -13.87 0.16 15.44
N SER A 32 -12.57 -0.09 15.57
CA SER A 32 -11.56 0.69 14.88
C SER A 32 -11.64 0.28 13.41
N SER A 33 -12.50 0.97 12.68
CA SER A 33 -12.40 1.08 11.23
C SER A 33 -11.07 1.78 10.91
N HIS A 34 -9.95 1.07 10.95
CA HIS A 34 -8.65 1.52 10.43
C HIS A 34 -8.38 0.80 9.10
N GLY A 35 -9.36 0.86 8.20
CA GLY A 35 -9.40 0.10 6.94
C GLY A 35 -8.69 0.77 5.77
N GLY A 36 -7.79 1.73 5.99
CA GLY A 36 -7.14 2.49 4.91
C GLY A 36 -5.93 1.81 4.27
N HIS A 37 -5.31 0.84 4.95
CA HIS A 37 -4.08 0.18 4.50
C HIS A 37 -4.29 -1.28 4.07
N ALA A 38 -5.54 -1.73 3.96
CA ALA A 38 -5.85 -3.11 3.64
C ALA A 38 -5.41 -3.45 2.21
N GLY A 39 -4.20 -4.01 2.07
CA GLY A 39 -3.64 -4.46 0.79
C GLY A 39 -2.32 -3.79 0.41
N HIS A 40 -1.87 -2.75 1.10
CA HIS A 40 -0.56 -2.16 0.83
C HIS A 40 0.51 -2.72 1.76
N ALA A 41 1.67 -3.06 1.21
CA ALA A 41 2.81 -3.42 2.03
C ALA A 41 3.30 -2.18 2.79
N MET A 42 3.64 -2.34 4.07
CA MET A 42 4.18 -1.26 4.90
C MET A 42 5.62 -0.89 4.52
N ASP A 43 6.24 -1.66 3.64
CA ASP A 43 7.59 -1.45 3.10
C ASP A 43 7.54 -1.65 1.58
N GLY A 44 7.88 -0.62 0.82
CA GLY A 44 7.91 -0.66 -0.64
C GLY A 44 9.14 -1.37 -1.22
N GLY A 45 10.07 -1.82 -0.37
CA GLY A 45 11.31 -2.48 -0.79
C GLY A 45 12.34 -1.53 -1.40
N PRO A 46 13.45 -2.07 -1.95
CA PRO A 46 14.49 -1.25 -2.55
C PRO A 46 14.00 -0.60 -3.85
N ALA A 47 14.62 0.51 -4.25
CA ALA A 47 14.41 1.07 -5.59
C ALA A 47 14.76 0.05 -6.70
N PRO A 48 14.10 0.11 -7.87
CA PRO A 48 14.37 -0.79 -8.99
C PRO A 48 15.84 -0.79 -9.40
N GLU A 49 16.35 -1.92 -9.90
CA GLU A 49 17.72 -1.97 -10.39
C GLU A 49 17.91 -1.06 -11.61
N GLY A 50 19.00 -0.30 -11.63
CA GLY A 50 19.36 0.56 -12.76
C GLY A 50 18.72 1.94 -12.79
N ILE A 51 17.80 2.25 -11.87
CA ILE A 51 17.22 3.59 -11.74
C ILE A 51 18.31 4.62 -11.38
N GLU A 52 18.34 5.74 -12.09
CA GLU A 52 19.35 6.78 -11.91
C GLU A 52 18.97 7.72 -10.75
N PRO A 53 19.85 7.94 -9.75
CA PRO A 53 19.62 8.97 -8.75
C PRO A 53 19.58 10.37 -9.38
N ALA A 54 18.68 11.22 -8.89
CA ALA A 54 18.60 12.61 -9.35
C ALA A 54 19.88 13.37 -8.96
N ALA A 55 20.41 14.15 -9.90
CA ALA A 55 21.69 14.85 -9.71
C ALA A 55 21.56 16.07 -8.79
N ASP A 56 20.44 16.80 -8.88
CA ASP A 56 20.15 18.01 -8.10
C ASP A 56 18.64 18.09 -7.77
N PRO A 57 18.10 17.17 -6.95
CA PRO A 57 16.68 17.17 -6.60
C PRO A 57 16.32 18.40 -5.75
N ALA A 58 15.14 18.97 -5.97
CA ALA A 58 14.65 20.07 -5.13
C ALA A 58 14.55 19.68 -3.64
N HIS A 59 14.29 18.39 -3.38
CA HIS A 59 14.24 17.80 -2.04
C HIS A 59 15.29 16.68 -1.91
N PRO A 60 16.51 16.99 -1.42
CA PRO A 60 17.55 15.98 -1.25
C PRO A 60 17.15 14.83 -0.32
N VAL A 61 17.80 13.67 -0.49
CA VAL A 61 17.71 12.55 0.46
C VAL A 61 18.05 13.03 1.88
N ASP A 62 17.39 12.44 2.87
CA ASP A 62 17.45 12.78 4.30
C ASP A 62 16.80 14.14 4.66
N THR A 63 16.05 14.76 3.75
CA THR A 63 15.24 15.97 4.07
C THR A 63 13.81 15.63 4.45
N GLU A 64 13.22 16.49 5.29
CA GLU A 64 11.80 16.42 5.63
C GLU A 64 10.95 17.23 4.65
N VAL A 65 9.82 16.65 4.26
CA VAL A 65 8.83 17.22 3.33
C VAL A 65 7.43 17.00 3.87
N THR A 66 6.47 17.74 3.32
CA THR A 66 5.03 17.50 3.53
C THR A 66 4.47 16.87 2.26
N LEU A 67 3.81 15.72 2.38
CA LEU A 67 3.15 15.06 1.26
C LEU A 67 1.87 15.81 0.90
N MET A 68 1.73 16.19 -0.37
CA MET A 68 0.54 16.84 -0.93
C MET A 68 -0.32 15.85 -1.74
N ALA A 69 0.20 14.66 -2.04
CA ALA A 69 -0.53 13.57 -2.69
C ALA A 69 -1.58 12.94 -1.77
N ASP A 70 -2.65 12.44 -2.39
CA ASP A 70 -3.76 11.71 -1.78
C ASP A 70 -3.91 10.28 -2.33
N HIS A 71 -2.82 9.70 -2.86
CA HIS A 71 -2.83 8.36 -3.49
C HIS A 71 -3.35 7.27 -2.56
N MET A 72 -3.09 7.42 -1.27
CA MET A 72 -3.63 6.57 -0.21
C MET A 72 -4.18 7.42 0.95
N PRO A 73 -5.19 6.91 1.69
CA PRO A 73 -5.66 7.54 2.90
C PRO A 73 -4.51 7.87 3.87
N GLY A 74 -4.50 9.09 4.38
CA GLY A 74 -3.51 9.56 5.34
C GLY A 74 -2.19 10.07 4.75
N MET A 75 -2.05 10.11 3.41
CA MET A 75 -0.89 10.76 2.77
C MET A 75 -0.99 12.29 2.80
N GLU A 76 -2.12 12.87 2.42
CA GLU A 76 -2.24 14.32 2.28
C GLU A 76 -1.99 15.04 3.61
N GLY A 77 -1.01 15.94 3.62
CA GLY A 77 -0.56 16.71 4.78
C GLY A 77 0.38 15.95 5.72
N ALA A 78 0.71 14.69 5.46
CA ALA A 78 1.64 13.93 6.29
C ALA A 78 3.08 14.45 6.16
N ALA A 79 3.80 14.48 7.28
CA ALA A 79 5.24 14.69 7.27
C ALA A 79 5.93 13.41 6.79
N ALA A 80 6.94 13.57 5.93
CA ALA A 80 7.71 12.47 5.37
C ALA A 80 9.19 12.80 5.31
N THR A 81 10.03 11.77 5.27
CA THR A 81 11.47 11.86 5.01
C THR A 81 11.76 11.31 3.63
N VAL A 82 12.49 12.07 2.81
CA VAL A 82 12.97 11.59 1.51
C VAL A 82 14.06 10.54 1.73
N VAL A 83 13.83 9.31 1.28
CA VAL A 83 14.78 8.19 1.37
C VAL A 83 15.37 7.80 0.01
N GLY A 84 14.87 8.39 -1.08
CA GLY A 84 15.43 8.30 -2.42
C GLY A 84 14.87 9.39 -3.33
N ALA A 85 15.67 9.85 -4.30
CA ALA A 85 15.29 10.82 -5.32
C ALA A 85 15.91 10.39 -6.66
N TYR A 86 15.10 10.32 -7.71
CA TYR A 86 15.45 9.64 -8.95
C TYR A 86 15.05 10.44 -10.19
N GLU A 87 15.90 10.37 -11.22
CA GLU A 87 15.63 10.86 -12.57
C GLU A 87 15.15 9.69 -13.42
N THR A 88 13.85 9.62 -13.67
CA THR A 88 13.19 8.61 -14.51
C THR A 88 11.85 9.18 -15.01
N THR A 89 11.18 8.47 -15.91
CA THR A 89 9.79 8.79 -16.26
C THR A 89 8.85 8.06 -15.31
N ALA A 90 7.99 8.83 -14.62
CA ALA A 90 6.89 8.28 -13.83
C ALA A 90 5.62 8.16 -14.70
N TYR A 91 4.92 7.04 -14.54
CA TYR A 91 3.69 6.71 -15.25
C TYR A 91 2.57 6.50 -14.25
N SER A 92 1.43 7.14 -14.54
CA SER A 92 0.16 6.65 -14.05
C SER A 92 -0.33 5.56 -14.99
N VAL A 93 -0.87 4.47 -14.45
CA VAL A 93 -1.29 3.30 -15.24
C VAL A 93 -2.71 2.85 -14.91
N ASP A 94 -3.40 2.39 -15.94
CA ASP A 94 -4.63 1.61 -15.82
C ASP A 94 -4.25 0.13 -15.96
N TYR A 95 -4.64 -0.74 -15.03
CA TYR A 95 -4.28 -2.16 -15.09
C TYR A 95 -5.30 -3.10 -14.47
N ARG A 96 -5.27 -4.35 -14.91
CA ARG A 96 -6.12 -5.42 -14.37
C ARG A 96 -5.31 -6.31 -13.42
N PRO A 97 -5.64 -6.37 -12.12
CA PRO A 97 -4.87 -7.16 -11.17
C PRO A 97 -4.82 -8.65 -11.56
N THR A 98 -3.64 -9.27 -11.44
CA THR A 98 -3.44 -10.70 -11.73
C THR A 98 -4.18 -11.62 -10.76
N THR A 99 -4.49 -11.10 -9.56
CA THR A 99 -5.34 -11.74 -8.54
C THR A 99 -6.84 -11.68 -8.87
N GLY A 100 -7.21 -11.00 -9.96
CA GLY A 100 -8.60 -10.73 -10.34
C GLY A 100 -9.19 -9.51 -9.63
N GLY A 101 -10.44 -9.19 -9.94
CA GLY A 101 -11.12 -7.99 -9.41
C GLY A 101 -11.41 -6.94 -10.47
N PRO A 102 -11.85 -5.74 -10.05
CA PRO A 102 -12.02 -4.60 -10.94
C PRO A 102 -10.67 -4.11 -11.47
N GLU A 103 -10.72 -3.42 -12.61
CA GLU A 103 -9.59 -2.64 -13.11
C GLU A 103 -9.24 -1.53 -12.12
N VAL A 104 -7.94 -1.29 -11.93
CA VAL A 104 -7.41 -0.15 -11.21
C VAL A 104 -7.08 0.91 -12.25
N THR A 105 -7.61 2.12 -12.08
CA THR A 105 -7.45 3.22 -13.04
C THR A 105 -6.67 4.37 -12.42
N ASP A 106 -5.86 5.05 -13.22
CA ASP A 106 -5.00 6.18 -12.85
C ASP A 106 -4.14 5.88 -11.61
N HIS A 107 -3.58 4.67 -11.54
CA HIS A 107 -2.70 4.28 -10.43
C HIS A 107 -1.36 5.01 -10.52
N LYS A 108 -1.08 5.82 -9.50
CA LYS A 108 0.15 6.59 -9.34
C LYS A 108 1.05 5.97 -8.27
N TRP A 109 2.33 5.76 -8.52
CA TRP A 109 3.02 5.78 -9.82
C TRP A 109 3.76 4.46 -10.01
N VAL A 110 4.11 4.14 -11.25
CA VAL A 110 5.19 3.20 -11.56
C VAL A 110 6.25 3.96 -12.36
N VAL A 111 7.51 3.52 -12.32
CA VAL A 111 8.60 4.16 -13.09
C VAL A 111 9.01 3.33 -14.30
N GLN A 112 9.78 3.91 -15.24
CA GLN A 112 10.26 3.24 -16.45
C GLN A 112 10.89 1.87 -16.16
N GLU A 113 11.69 1.78 -15.10
CA GLU A 113 12.40 0.57 -14.66
C GLU A 113 11.48 -0.51 -14.09
N GLU A 114 10.22 -0.17 -13.82
CA GLU A 114 9.19 -1.08 -13.32
C GLU A 114 8.23 -1.56 -14.43
N LEU A 115 8.56 -1.32 -15.70
CA LEU A 115 7.84 -1.80 -16.87
C LEU A 115 8.66 -2.89 -17.59
N GLU A 116 8.06 -4.06 -17.81
CA GLU A 116 8.74 -5.17 -18.48
C GLU A 116 9.08 -4.81 -19.94
N ASP A 117 10.33 -5.07 -20.34
CA ASP A 117 10.85 -4.89 -21.71
C ASP A 117 10.62 -3.48 -22.33
N ALA A 118 10.40 -2.45 -21.51
CA ALA A 118 10.08 -1.09 -21.97
C ALA A 118 11.28 -0.33 -22.57
N GLY A 119 12.52 -0.79 -22.33
CA GLY A 119 13.72 -0.07 -22.71
C GLY A 119 13.87 1.27 -21.98
N ALA A 120 14.58 2.23 -22.57
CA ALA A 120 14.83 3.54 -21.96
C ALA A 120 14.00 4.67 -22.60
N GLU A 121 13.28 4.39 -23.68
CA GLU A 121 12.46 5.41 -24.34
C GLU A 121 11.14 5.58 -23.61
N ARG A 122 10.74 6.84 -23.41
CA ARG A 122 9.44 7.17 -22.82
C ARG A 122 8.29 6.62 -23.66
N LEU A 123 7.36 5.96 -22.99
CA LEU A 123 6.16 5.42 -23.61
C LEU A 123 5.09 6.51 -23.78
N PRO A 124 4.35 6.53 -24.90
CA PRO A 124 3.24 7.45 -25.09
C PRO A 124 2.00 7.02 -24.29
N ASP A 125 1.11 7.96 -24.00
CA ASP A 125 -0.20 7.66 -23.40
C ASP A 125 -0.98 6.64 -24.24
N GLY A 126 -1.63 5.69 -23.57
CA GLY A 126 -2.32 4.56 -24.17
C GLY A 126 -1.42 3.40 -24.63
N ALA A 127 -0.10 3.50 -24.48
CA ALA A 127 0.79 2.37 -24.74
C ALA A 127 0.47 1.19 -23.81
N ALA A 128 0.42 -0.02 -24.37
CA ALA A 128 0.27 -1.24 -23.60
C ALA A 128 1.56 -1.56 -22.83
N VAL A 129 1.42 -1.99 -21.58
CA VAL A 129 2.53 -2.30 -20.68
C VAL A 129 2.25 -3.58 -19.88
N THR A 130 3.32 -4.23 -19.44
CA THR A 130 3.27 -5.26 -18.39
C THR A 130 4.06 -4.76 -17.20
N LEU A 131 3.43 -4.78 -16.02
CA LEU A 131 4.00 -4.18 -14.81
C LEU A 131 4.96 -5.16 -14.11
N ALA A 132 6.22 -4.78 -13.93
CA ALA A 132 7.17 -5.49 -13.07
C ALA A 132 7.06 -5.07 -11.60
N ALA A 133 6.50 -3.88 -11.34
CA ALA A 133 6.20 -3.36 -9.99
C ALA A 133 5.33 -4.33 -9.17
N ASP A 134 5.57 -4.37 -7.86
CA ASP A 134 4.78 -5.14 -6.90
C ASP A 134 4.36 -4.27 -5.69
N HIS A 135 3.88 -3.06 -5.96
CA HIS A 135 3.50 -2.12 -4.89
C HIS A 135 2.26 -2.59 -4.13
N MET A 136 1.40 -3.38 -4.79
CA MET A 136 0.17 -3.95 -4.25
C MET A 136 -0.06 -5.36 -4.79
N PRO A 137 -0.73 -6.25 -4.03
CA PRO A 137 -1.09 -7.60 -4.48
C PRO A 137 -1.80 -7.58 -5.83
N GLY A 138 -1.22 -8.31 -6.78
CA GLY A 138 -1.76 -8.46 -8.13
C GLY A 138 -1.27 -7.42 -9.13
N MET A 139 -0.37 -6.51 -8.76
CA MET A 139 0.27 -5.59 -9.70
C MET A 139 1.34 -6.28 -10.54
N GLN A 140 2.21 -7.10 -9.93
CA GLN A 140 3.29 -7.77 -10.66
C GLN A 140 2.72 -8.71 -11.73
N GLY A 141 3.22 -8.55 -12.96
CA GLY A 141 2.78 -9.27 -14.15
C GLY A 141 1.43 -8.82 -14.70
N ALA A 142 0.81 -7.76 -14.15
CA ALA A 142 -0.45 -7.26 -14.67
C ALA A 142 -0.26 -6.58 -16.03
N GLU A 143 -1.19 -6.86 -16.95
CA GLU A 143 -1.31 -6.11 -18.21
C GLU A 143 -2.10 -4.82 -17.96
N GLY A 144 -1.65 -3.75 -18.58
CA GLY A 144 -2.24 -2.42 -18.45
C GLY A 144 -1.91 -1.48 -19.59
N THR A 145 -2.26 -0.22 -19.41
CA THR A 145 -1.92 0.87 -20.33
C THR A 145 -1.39 2.08 -19.57
N VAL A 146 -0.49 2.84 -20.21
CA VAL A 146 -0.09 4.16 -19.71
C VAL A 146 -1.29 5.10 -19.74
N HIS A 147 -1.69 5.60 -18.58
CA HIS A 147 -2.75 6.62 -18.46
C HIS A 147 -2.20 8.01 -18.77
N SER A 148 -1.12 8.38 -18.08
CA SER A 148 -0.38 9.63 -18.29
C SER A 148 1.05 9.47 -17.76
N SER A 149 1.92 10.43 -18.05
CA SER A 149 3.33 10.38 -17.65
C SER A 149 3.92 11.75 -17.32
N THR A 150 4.96 11.80 -16.47
CA THR A 150 5.74 13.00 -16.14
C THR A 150 7.23 12.68 -16.02
N ASP A 151 8.09 13.67 -16.28
CA ASP A 151 9.56 13.57 -16.11
C ASP A 151 10.03 14.38 -14.89
N GLU A 152 9.12 14.66 -13.95
CA GLU A 152 9.49 15.23 -12.66
C GLU A 152 10.37 14.28 -11.86
N THR A 153 11.19 14.83 -10.95
CA THR A 153 11.93 14.02 -9.98
C THR A 153 10.97 13.11 -9.23
N VAL A 154 11.31 11.82 -9.18
CA VAL A 154 10.53 10.80 -8.49
C VAL A 154 11.16 10.55 -7.13
N TYR A 155 10.35 10.57 -6.08
CA TYR A 155 10.80 10.42 -4.71
C TYR A 155 10.25 9.14 -4.08
N MET A 156 11.12 8.49 -3.32
CA MET A 156 10.77 7.43 -2.38
C MET A 156 10.81 8.01 -0.97
N VAL A 157 9.77 7.77 -0.19
CA VAL A 157 9.59 8.46 1.11
C VAL A 157 9.25 7.50 2.25
N ASP A 158 9.75 7.83 3.45
CA ASP A 158 9.27 7.26 4.71
C ASP A 158 8.25 8.22 5.32
N TYR A 159 7.09 7.74 5.76
CA TYR A 159 6.09 8.58 6.44
C TYR A 159 5.28 7.80 7.47
N GLU A 160 4.61 8.52 8.36
CA GLU A 160 3.68 7.93 9.33
C GLU A 160 2.24 8.26 8.97
N SER A 161 1.36 7.25 9.00
CA SER A 161 -0.07 7.39 8.80
C SER A 161 -0.80 6.49 9.80
N ASP A 162 -1.81 7.04 10.49
CA ASP A 162 -2.62 6.32 11.48
C ASP A 162 -1.82 5.51 12.52
N GLY A 163 -0.69 6.08 12.98
CA GLY A 163 0.20 5.44 13.96
C GLY A 163 1.03 4.29 13.40
N MET A 164 1.05 4.12 12.08
CA MET A 164 1.85 3.14 11.38
C MET A 164 2.89 3.82 10.50
N ARG A 165 4.12 3.31 10.55
CA ARG A 165 5.21 3.79 9.70
C ARG A 165 5.20 3.04 8.37
N MET A 166 5.08 3.79 7.29
CA MET A 166 5.28 3.36 5.91
C MET A 166 6.74 3.63 5.55
N ARG A 167 7.45 2.59 5.10
CA ARG A 167 8.86 2.70 4.69
C ARG A 167 9.00 2.56 3.19
N ASN A 168 9.97 3.28 2.62
CA ASN A 168 10.30 3.18 1.20
C ASN A 168 9.05 3.29 0.30
N HIS A 169 8.11 4.16 0.66
CA HIS A 169 6.88 4.32 -0.10
C HIS A 169 7.21 4.84 -1.50
N LYS A 170 6.65 4.14 -2.50
CA LYS A 170 6.80 4.37 -3.92
C LYS A 170 5.42 4.72 -4.50
N TRP A 171 5.28 5.77 -5.28
CA TRP A 171 6.21 6.90 -5.41
C TRP A 171 5.40 8.19 -5.25
N VAL A 172 6.08 9.30 -5.06
CA VAL A 172 5.50 10.64 -5.23
C VAL A 172 6.41 11.44 -6.15
N VAL A 173 5.84 12.35 -6.93
CA VAL A 173 6.63 13.24 -7.81
C VAL A 173 6.86 14.61 -7.17
N GLU A 174 7.75 15.42 -7.75
CA GLU A 174 8.16 16.72 -7.18
C GLU A 174 6.99 17.67 -6.88
N SER A 175 5.98 17.77 -7.76
CA SER A 175 4.79 18.59 -7.50
C SER A 175 3.85 18.04 -6.42
N GLU A 176 4.04 16.81 -5.96
CA GLU A 176 3.25 16.14 -4.93
C GLU A 176 3.88 16.22 -3.54
N ILE A 177 5.00 16.93 -3.40
CA ILE A 177 5.66 17.20 -2.12
C ILE A 177 5.95 18.69 -1.97
N ALA A 178 5.97 19.16 -0.74
CA ALA A 178 6.35 20.51 -0.39
C ALA A 178 7.46 20.49 0.66
N SER A 179 8.33 21.50 0.65
CA SER A 179 9.31 21.68 1.74
C SER A 179 8.59 21.70 3.09
N ALA A 180 9.15 21.03 4.09
CA ALA A 180 8.69 21.22 5.46
C ALA A 180 8.76 22.71 5.85
N GLY A 181 7.69 23.21 6.47
CA GLY A 181 7.58 24.59 6.94
C GLY A 181 8.25 24.85 8.29
#